data_AF-A0A849ZBR2-F1
#
_entry.id   AF-A0A849ZBR2-F1
#
_cell.length_a   1.000
_cell.length_b   1.000
_cell.length_c   1.000
_cell.angle_alpha   90.00
_cell.angle_beta   90.00
_cell.angle_gamma   90.00
#
_symmetry.space_group_name_H-M   'P 1'
#
loop_
_entity.id
_entity.type
_entity.pdbx_description
1 polymer ?
#
loop_
_entity_poly.entity_id
_entity_poly.type
_entity_poly.pdbx_seq_one_letter_code
_entity_poly.pdbx_strand_id
1 'polypeptide(L)'
;MRLLLALSLLASLSCSATSENGTVSTSAPTSEPPASASTVASATAVADVPTGSAPIATAPSATPPAGAPEPVSIPTIQKVCKAAPCSGPMSRIVVLRSGEKIVRYLHHGDIQRCSHPPSVYFDANGAEVGTIPMKPIQRGSDEEKKIDADHAKFAAGGKPAEETDCSGKVSAAK
;
A
#
# COMPACT_ATOMS: atom_id res chain seq x y z
N MET A 1 -10.64 56.29 16.29
CA MET A 1 -9.61 56.34 15.22
C MET A 1 -9.67 54.99 14.49
N ARG A 2 -10.51 54.78 13.47
CA ARG A 2 -10.45 55.24 12.06
C ARG A 2 -9.09 55.01 11.39
N LEU A 3 -8.98 53.95 10.59
CA LEU A 3 -8.37 53.88 9.23
C LEU A 3 -8.58 52.44 8.69
N LEU A 4 -9.56 52.20 7.81
CA LEU A 4 -9.51 52.21 6.33
C LEU A 4 -8.73 51.00 5.75
N LEU A 5 -9.40 49.96 5.22
CA LEU A 5 -9.91 49.78 3.84
C LEU A 5 -8.83 49.55 2.75
N ALA A 6 -8.82 48.34 2.20
CA ALA A 6 -8.60 47.97 0.77
C ALA A 6 -8.73 46.43 0.72
N LEU A 7 -9.64 45.73 0.04
CA LEU A 7 -10.42 45.92 -1.19
C LEU A 7 -9.57 46.17 -2.46
N SER A 8 -9.07 45.08 -3.05
CA SER A 8 -8.75 44.93 -4.48
C SER A 8 -9.06 43.47 -4.86
N LEU A 9 -10.19 43.14 -5.50
CA LEU A 9 -10.56 43.25 -6.92
C LEU A 9 -9.68 42.41 -7.88
N LEU A 10 -10.36 41.41 -8.51
CA LEU A 10 -10.29 40.96 -9.91
C LEU A 10 -9.12 40.08 -10.40
N ALA A 11 -9.48 38.86 -10.84
CA ALA A 11 -9.32 38.30 -12.21
C ALA A 11 -9.37 36.76 -12.09
N SER A 12 -10.46 36.05 -12.39
CA SER A 12 -11.07 35.82 -13.71
C SER A 12 -10.07 35.41 -14.80
N LEU A 13 -9.51 34.19 -14.73
CA LEU A 13 -9.03 33.52 -15.94
C LEU A 13 -9.59 32.09 -16.02
N SER A 14 -10.67 31.98 -16.78
CA SER A 14 -11.10 30.75 -17.44
C SER A 14 -10.02 30.31 -18.43
N CYS A 15 -9.49 29.10 -18.26
CA CYS A 15 -8.86 28.37 -19.36
C CYS A 15 -9.69 27.12 -19.64
N SER A 16 -10.66 27.27 -20.54
CA SER A 16 -11.26 26.17 -21.27
C SER A 16 -10.22 25.67 -22.29
N ALA A 17 -9.56 24.57 -21.99
CA ALA A 17 -8.76 23.85 -22.99
C ALA A 17 -9.58 22.64 -23.46
N THR A 18 -10.33 22.87 -24.53
CA THR A 18 -10.82 21.82 -25.43
C THR A 18 -9.61 21.21 -26.11
N SER A 19 -9.36 19.91 -25.92
CA SER A 19 -8.42 19.16 -26.75
C SER A 19 -9.09 17.92 -27.29
N GLU A 20 -8.82 17.70 -28.56
CA GLU A 20 -9.64 16.96 -29.50
C GLU A 20 -9.40 15.44 -29.40
N ASN A 21 -10.52 14.74 -29.38
CA ASN A 21 -10.80 13.51 -30.12
C ASN A 21 -9.60 12.82 -30.81
N GLY A 22 -9.10 11.74 -30.21
CA GLY A 22 -8.11 10.85 -30.79
C GLY A 22 -8.43 9.39 -30.49
N THR A 23 -9.55 8.89 -31.02
CA THR A 23 -9.84 7.44 -31.08
C THR A 23 -8.85 6.77 -32.03
N VAL A 24 -7.78 6.23 -31.47
CA VAL A 24 -6.96 5.23 -32.16
C VAL A 24 -7.52 3.85 -31.82
N SER A 25 -8.30 3.31 -32.76
CA SER A 25 -8.63 1.89 -32.84
C SER A 25 -7.36 1.11 -33.15
N THR A 26 -6.80 0.43 -32.16
CA THR A 26 -5.81 -0.62 -32.38
C THR A 26 -6.47 -1.96 -32.13
N SER A 27 -6.71 -2.67 -33.23
CA SER A 27 -7.25 -4.02 -33.27
C SER A 27 -6.38 -5.02 -32.53
N ALA A 28 -7.02 -5.92 -31.79
CA ALA A 28 -6.42 -7.08 -31.15
C ALA A 28 -5.97 -8.14 -32.19
N PRO A 29 -4.87 -8.86 -31.95
CA PRO A 29 -4.74 -10.24 -32.41
C PRO A 29 -5.21 -11.19 -31.31
N THR A 30 -6.37 -11.79 -31.54
CA THR A 30 -6.84 -13.01 -30.88
C THR A 30 -5.88 -14.15 -31.22
N SER A 31 -5.24 -14.71 -30.20
CA SER A 31 -4.52 -15.98 -30.29
C SER A 31 -4.91 -16.85 -29.10
N GLU A 32 -5.77 -17.83 -29.38
CA GLU A 32 -6.14 -18.97 -28.56
C GLU A 32 -5.76 -20.24 -29.38
N PRO A 33 -5.67 -21.44 -28.79
CA PRO A 33 -4.74 -21.96 -27.79
C PRO A 33 -3.77 -23.01 -28.43
N PRO A 34 -2.95 -23.71 -27.62
CA PRO A 34 -3.17 -25.15 -27.61
C PRO A 34 -3.42 -25.72 -26.22
N ALA A 35 -4.47 -26.53 -26.15
CA ALA A 35 -4.72 -27.47 -25.07
C ALA A 35 -3.60 -28.52 -25.04
N SER A 36 -2.92 -28.64 -23.90
CA SER A 36 -2.13 -29.81 -23.57
C SER A 36 -2.66 -30.39 -22.26
N ALA A 37 -3.40 -31.48 -22.40
CA ALA A 37 -3.68 -32.42 -21.34
C ALA A 37 -2.36 -33.07 -20.89
N SER A 38 -2.15 -33.19 -19.57
CA SER A 38 -1.33 -34.28 -19.04
C SER A 38 -1.75 -34.62 -17.62
N THR A 39 -2.52 -35.69 -17.56
CA THR A 39 -2.85 -36.48 -16.38
C THR A 39 -1.59 -37.13 -15.81
N VAL A 40 -1.30 -36.95 -14.52
CA VAL A 40 -0.74 -38.04 -13.70
C VAL A 40 -1.20 -37.89 -12.25
N ALA A 41 -1.88 -38.95 -11.80
CA ALA A 41 -2.28 -39.18 -10.43
C ALA A 41 -1.07 -39.54 -9.55
N SER A 42 -1.13 -39.14 -8.28
CA SER A 42 -0.56 -39.90 -7.16
C SER A 42 -1.29 -39.49 -5.89
N ALA A 43 -2.27 -40.31 -5.52
CA ALA A 43 -2.91 -40.28 -4.22
C ALA A 43 -1.97 -40.98 -3.24
N THR A 44 -1.36 -40.22 -2.34
CA THR A 44 -0.71 -40.77 -1.15
C THR A 44 -1.67 -40.58 0.02
N ALA A 45 -2.23 -41.68 0.50
CA ALA A 45 -3.01 -41.74 1.72
C ALA A 45 -2.11 -41.34 2.90
N VAL A 46 -2.44 -40.23 3.55
CA VAL A 46 -1.88 -39.87 4.86
C VAL A 46 -2.85 -40.35 5.93
N ALA A 47 -2.30 -41.15 6.84
CA ALA A 47 -2.96 -41.77 7.96
C ALA A 47 -3.63 -40.74 8.88
N ASP A 48 -4.84 -41.08 9.30
CA ASP A 48 -5.58 -40.50 10.42
C ASP A 48 -4.69 -40.41 11.68
N VAL A 49 -4.39 -39.19 12.11
CA VAL A 49 -3.83 -38.93 13.44
C VAL A 49 -4.96 -38.33 14.29
N PRO A 50 -5.44 -39.01 15.35
CA PRO A 50 -6.43 -38.48 16.26
C PRO A 50 -5.80 -37.34 17.07
N THR A 51 -6.01 -36.11 16.63
CA THR A 51 -5.60 -34.91 17.35
C THR A 51 -6.58 -34.69 18.50
N GLY A 52 -6.14 -35.05 19.71
CA GLY A 52 -6.83 -34.72 20.95
C GLY A 52 -7.07 -33.22 21.03
N SER A 53 -8.34 -32.83 21.11
CA SER A 53 -8.77 -31.46 21.32
C SER A 53 -8.44 -31.03 22.75
N ALA A 54 -7.23 -30.52 22.97
CA ALA A 54 -6.94 -29.75 24.17
C ALA A 54 -7.66 -28.40 24.05
N PRO A 55 -8.44 -27.97 25.06
CA PRO A 55 -9.06 -26.65 25.04
C PRO A 55 -7.96 -25.59 25.02
N ILE A 56 -7.91 -24.83 23.94
CA ILE A 56 -7.04 -23.65 23.82
C ILE A 56 -7.57 -22.65 24.85
N ALA A 57 -6.91 -22.59 26.01
CA ALA A 57 -7.12 -21.54 26.98
C ALA A 57 -6.86 -20.21 26.26
N THR A 58 -7.94 -19.52 25.92
CA THR A 58 -7.87 -18.19 25.34
C THR A 58 -7.30 -17.30 26.41
N ALA A 59 -5.99 -17.01 26.32
CA ALA A 59 -5.35 -16.08 27.24
C ALA A 59 -6.12 -14.76 27.17
N PRO A 60 -6.53 -14.19 28.32
CA PRO A 60 -7.22 -12.91 28.34
C PRO A 60 -6.33 -11.88 27.64
N SER A 61 -6.91 -11.18 26.66
CA SER A 61 -6.25 -10.05 26.01
C SER A 61 -5.88 -9.05 27.09
N ALA A 62 -4.61 -9.07 27.51
CA ALA A 62 -4.10 -8.10 28.45
C ALA A 62 -4.21 -6.73 27.78
N THR A 63 -5.02 -5.85 28.36
CA THR A 63 -5.06 -4.46 27.97
C THR A 63 -3.63 -3.93 27.99
N PRO A 64 -3.09 -3.42 26.87
CA PRO A 64 -1.73 -2.90 26.83
C PRO A 64 -1.55 -1.83 27.91
N PRO A 65 -0.37 -1.75 28.55
CA PRO A 65 -0.08 -0.67 29.48
C PRO A 65 -0.29 0.69 28.77
N ALA A 66 -0.90 1.64 29.47
CA ALA A 66 -1.10 2.99 28.93
C ALA A 66 0.26 3.57 28.51
N GLY A 67 0.39 3.94 27.23
CA GLY A 67 1.65 4.41 26.65
C GLY A 67 2.37 3.40 25.74
N ALA A 68 1.86 2.18 25.59
CA ALA A 68 2.44 1.22 24.65
C ALA A 68 2.01 1.55 23.20
N PRO A 69 2.93 1.46 22.21
CA PRO A 69 2.58 1.57 20.80
C PRO A 69 1.46 0.59 20.42
N GLU A 70 0.50 1.05 19.63
CA GLU A 70 -0.58 0.22 19.10
C GLU A 70 0.01 -1.00 18.36
N PRO A 71 -0.39 -2.23 18.68
CA PRO A 71 0.20 -3.42 18.07
C PRO A 71 -0.14 -3.48 16.58
N VAL A 72 0.83 -3.89 15.76
CA VAL A 72 0.62 -4.12 14.34
C VAL A 72 -0.27 -5.37 14.15
N SER A 73 -1.42 -5.18 13.50
CA SER A 73 -2.36 -6.26 13.21
C SER A 73 -1.89 -7.10 12.01
N ILE A 74 -1.52 -8.36 12.25
CA ILE A 74 -1.14 -9.32 11.18
C ILE A 74 -2.24 -9.48 10.11
N PRO A 75 -3.54 -9.58 10.47
CA PRO A 75 -4.61 -9.59 9.46
C PRO A 75 -4.62 -8.35 8.56
N THR A 76 -4.31 -7.17 9.11
CA THR A 76 -4.24 -5.93 8.33
C THR A 76 -3.04 -5.96 7.38
N ILE A 77 -1.88 -6.43 7.83
CA ILE A 77 -0.67 -6.61 6.99
C ILE A 77 -0.95 -7.56 5.82
N GLN A 78 -1.60 -8.69 6.08
CA GLN A 78 -1.98 -9.64 5.03
C GLN A 78 -2.97 -9.02 4.04
N LYS A 79 -3.93 -8.22 4.52
CA LYS A 79 -4.87 -7.49 3.65
C LYS A 79 -4.13 -6.48 2.76
N VAL A 80 -3.20 -5.71 3.31
CA VAL A 80 -2.34 -4.77 2.57
C VAL A 80 -1.56 -5.50 1.47
N CYS A 81 -0.87 -6.59 1.79
CA CYS A 81 -0.12 -7.37 0.80
C CYS A 81 -0.99 -8.08 -0.24
N LYS A 82 -2.25 -8.40 0.09
CA LYS A 82 -3.18 -8.98 -0.88
C LYS A 82 -3.71 -7.92 -1.85
N ALA A 83 -3.93 -6.70 -1.36
CA ALA A 83 -4.48 -5.60 -2.16
C ALA A 83 -3.42 -4.91 -3.01
N ALA A 84 -2.19 -4.78 -2.51
CA ALA A 84 -1.14 -4.06 -3.20
C ALA A 84 -0.63 -4.83 -4.44
N PRO A 85 -0.40 -4.13 -5.57
CA PRO A 85 0.26 -4.73 -6.72
C PRO A 85 1.72 -5.05 -6.39
N CYS A 86 2.29 -6.00 -7.12
CA CYS A 86 3.70 -6.38 -7.02
C CYS A 86 4.11 -6.91 -5.62
N SER A 87 3.19 -7.38 -4.79
CA SER A 87 3.54 -7.99 -3.51
C SER A 87 4.27 -9.33 -3.70
N GLY A 88 5.29 -9.58 -2.88
CA GLY A 88 6.14 -10.77 -2.92
C GLY A 88 7.04 -10.89 -1.68
N PRO A 89 7.93 -11.89 -1.63
CA PRO A 89 8.82 -12.13 -0.49
C PRO A 89 9.74 -10.95 -0.14
N MET A 90 10.07 -10.09 -1.12
CA MET A 90 10.91 -8.90 -0.90
C MET A 90 10.10 -7.62 -0.74
N SER A 91 8.76 -7.70 -0.68
CA SER A 91 7.93 -6.53 -0.36
C SER A 91 8.11 -6.11 1.09
N ARG A 92 8.03 -4.80 1.31
CA ARG A 92 8.18 -4.19 2.62
C ARG A 92 6.98 -3.33 2.91
N ILE A 93 6.52 -3.37 4.16
CA ILE A 93 5.48 -2.50 4.68
C ILE A 93 6.10 -1.65 5.77
N VAL A 94 6.11 -0.34 5.57
CA VAL A 94 6.50 0.64 6.58
C VAL A 94 5.25 1.06 7.35
N VAL A 95 5.27 0.88 8.66
CA VAL A 95 4.20 1.31 9.56
C VAL A 95 4.45 2.76 9.93
N LEU A 96 3.52 3.64 9.55
CA LEU A 96 3.59 5.06 9.85
C LEU A 96 2.74 5.36 11.09
N ARG A 97 3.36 5.97 12.09
CA ARG A 97 2.73 6.30 13.37
C ARG A 97 2.69 7.80 13.64
N SER A 98 1.67 8.21 14.39
CA SER A 98 1.59 9.53 15.02
C SER A 98 1.49 9.31 16.54
N GLY A 99 2.61 9.47 17.23
CA GLY A 99 2.77 8.98 18.59
C GLY A 99 2.69 7.45 18.63
N GLU A 100 1.81 6.91 19.47
CA GLU A 100 1.59 5.47 19.62
C GLU A 100 0.63 4.88 18.58
N LYS A 101 -0.14 5.72 17.88
CA LYS A 101 -1.20 5.28 16.96
C LYS A 101 -0.68 5.03 15.56
N ILE A 102 -1.13 3.93 14.95
CA ILE A 102 -0.89 3.65 13.53
C ILE A 102 -1.82 4.54 12.71
N VAL A 103 -1.26 5.34 11.80
CA VAL A 103 -2.06 6.21 10.92
C VAL A 103 -2.13 5.68 9.49
N ARG A 104 -1.04 5.04 9.01
CA ARG A 104 -0.93 4.52 7.66
C ARG A 104 0.00 3.30 7.60
N TYR A 105 -0.21 2.47 6.59
CA TYR A 105 0.77 1.50 6.12
C TYR A 105 1.25 1.92 4.73
N LEU A 106 2.56 1.92 4.52
CA LEU A 106 3.18 2.18 3.23
C LEU A 106 3.77 0.88 2.70
N HIS A 107 3.18 0.33 1.65
CA HIS A 107 3.69 -0.85 0.97
C HIS A 107 4.64 -0.46 -0.18
N HIS A 108 5.86 -0.98 -0.11
CA HIS A 108 6.82 -0.99 -1.21
C HIS A 108 6.82 -2.38 -1.87
N GLY A 109 6.46 -2.44 -3.14
CA GLY A 109 6.38 -3.71 -3.86
C GLY A 109 7.73 -4.39 -4.10
N ASP A 110 7.65 -5.66 -4.49
CA ASP A 110 8.78 -6.54 -4.75
C ASP A 110 9.40 -6.25 -6.13
N ILE A 111 10.67 -5.82 -6.11
CA ILE A 111 11.44 -5.52 -7.32
C ILE A 111 11.71 -6.74 -8.21
N GLN A 112 11.63 -7.96 -7.66
CA GLN A 112 11.77 -9.20 -8.43
C GLN A 112 10.50 -9.53 -9.20
N ARG A 113 9.35 -8.98 -8.79
CA ARG A 113 8.06 -9.16 -9.47
C ARG A 113 7.75 -8.05 -10.45
N CYS A 114 8.16 -6.82 -10.13
CA CYS A 114 7.94 -5.66 -10.95
C CYS A 114 9.22 -4.83 -11.03
N SER A 115 9.62 -4.41 -12.23
CA SER A 115 10.83 -3.58 -12.40
C SER A 115 10.75 -2.23 -11.68
N HIS A 116 9.55 -1.69 -11.51
CA HIS A 116 9.30 -0.37 -10.90
C HIS A 116 8.03 -0.46 -10.04
N PRO A 117 8.09 -1.15 -8.89
CA PRO A 117 6.90 -1.38 -8.09
C PRO A 117 6.41 -0.06 -7.48
N PRO A 118 5.10 0.24 -7.55
CA PRO A 118 4.59 1.46 -6.95
C PRO A 118 4.67 1.42 -5.42
N SER A 119 4.66 2.60 -4.81
CA SER A 119 4.47 2.77 -3.38
C SER A 119 2.98 2.99 -3.11
N VAL A 120 2.35 2.13 -2.30
CA VAL A 120 0.91 2.19 -2.03
C VAL A 120 0.66 2.46 -0.56
N TYR A 121 -0.16 3.46 -0.28
CA TYR A 121 -0.54 3.83 1.08
C TYR A 121 -1.91 3.25 1.42
N PHE A 122 -2.01 2.73 2.63
CA PHE A 122 -3.24 2.21 3.21
C PHE A 122 -3.52 2.89 4.55
N ASP A 123 -4.79 3.01 4.92
CA ASP A 123 -5.21 3.45 6.25
C ASP A 123 -4.98 2.36 7.32
N ALA A 124 -5.26 2.68 8.59
CA ALA A 124 -5.12 1.73 9.70
C ALA A 124 -5.98 0.46 9.56
N ASN A 125 -7.02 0.47 8.71
CA ASN A 125 -7.91 -0.66 8.43
C ASN A 125 -7.50 -1.44 7.17
N GLY A 126 -6.39 -1.06 6.53
CA GLY A 126 -5.89 -1.66 5.30
C GLY A 126 -6.71 -1.30 4.05
N ALA A 127 -7.44 -0.18 4.06
CA ALA A 127 -8.06 0.38 2.84
C ALA A 127 -7.06 1.30 2.12
N GLU A 128 -6.97 1.18 0.79
CA GLU A 128 -6.07 2.00 -0.01
C GLU A 128 -6.48 3.48 0.04
N VAL A 129 -5.51 4.36 0.27
CA VAL A 129 -5.71 5.82 0.29
C VAL A 129 -5.00 6.54 -0.85
N GLY A 130 -3.99 5.91 -1.46
CA GLY A 130 -3.25 6.51 -2.56
C GLY A 130 -2.11 5.63 -3.04
N THR A 131 -1.74 5.82 -4.30
CA THR A 131 -0.67 5.10 -4.97
C THR A 131 0.28 6.10 -5.64
N ILE A 132 1.58 5.94 -5.41
CA ILE A 132 2.65 6.71 -6.04
C ILE A 132 3.40 5.81 -7.02
N PRO A 133 3.36 6.08 -8.33
CA PRO A 133 4.09 5.30 -9.32
C PRO A 133 5.60 5.57 -9.19
N MET A 134 6.40 4.54 -8.97
CA MET A 134 7.86 4.64 -8.85
C MET A 134 8.55 4.60 -10.22
N LYS A 135 8.15 5.47 -11.14
CA LYS A 135 8.83 5.60 -12.44
C LYS A 135 10.17 6.30 -12.25
N PRO A 136 11.16 6.07 -13.13
CA PRO A 136 12.38 6.86 -13.14
C PRO A 136 12.05 8.34 -13.31
N ILE A 137 12.52 9.16 -12.37
CA ILE A 137 12.36 10.62 -12.39
C ILE A 137 13.72 11.29 -12.41
N GLN A 138 13.76 12.51 -12.96
CA GLN A 138 14.97 13.32 -12.93
C GLN A 138 15.08 14.05 -11.58
N ARG A 139 16.23 13.94 -10.91
CA ARG A 139 16.50 14.68 -9.67
C ARG A 139 16.43 16.19 -9.92
N GLY A 140 15.79 16.91 -9.01
CA GLY A 140 15.52 18.35 -9.05
C GLY A 140 14.31 18.74 -9.91
N SER A 141 13.66 17.78 -10.59
CA SER A 141 12.49 18.06 -11.42
C SER A 141 11.26 18.44 -10.59
N ASP A 142 10.30 19.11 -11.22
CA ASP A 142 9.01 19.39 -10.58
C ASP A 142 8.19 18.11 -10.32
N GLU A 143 8.48 17.02 -11.04
CA GLU A 143 7.90 15.70 -10.79
C GLU A 143 8.39 15.12 -9.46
N GLU A 144 9.68 15.24 -9.13
CA GLU A 144 10.22 14.83 -7.82
C GLU A 144 9.54 15.60 -6.69
N LYS A 145 9.41 16.92 -6.81
CA LYS A 145 8.71 17.75 -5.81
C LYS A 145 7.25 17.33 -5.64
N LYS A 146 6.57 16.95 -6.72
CA LYS A 146 5.19 16.47 -6.69
C LYS A 146 5.10 15.12 -5.98
N ILE A 147 6.02 14.20 -6.27
CA ILE A 147 6.10 12.89 -5.61
C ILE A 147 6.36 13.06 -4.11
N ASP A 148 7.28 13.94 -3.72
CA ASP A 148 7.54 14.25 -2.31
C ASP A 148 6.30 14.84 -1.62
N ALA A 149 5.59 15.74 -2.29
CA ALA A 149 4.34 16.30 -1.79
C ALA A 149 3.24 15.23 -1.64
N ASP A 150 3.15 14.29 -2.58
CA ASP A 150 2.21 13.17 -2.53
C ASP A 150 2.58 12.20 -1.39
N HIS A 151 3.86 11.91 -1.17
CA HIS A 151 4.33 11.13 -0.02
C HIS A 151 3.95 11.81 1.30
N ALA A 152 4.20 13.11 1.43
CA ALA A 152 3.84 13.88 2.63
C ALA A 152 2.32 13.90 2.87
N LYS A 153 1.54 14.05 1.79
CA LYS A 153 0.07 14.04 1.84
C LYS A 153 -0.46 12.68 2.28
N PHE A 154 -0.03 11.59 1.65
CA PHE A 154 -0.54 10.25 1.95
C PHE A 154 -0.06 9.71 3.29
N ALA A 155 1.13 10.11 3.74
CA ALA A 155 1.63 9.79 5.08
C ALA A 155 0.77 10.38 6.20
N ALA A 156 -0.05 11.41 5.93
CA ALA A 156 -0.95 12.04 6.90
C ALA A 156 -0.23 12.47 8.20
N GLY A 157 1.01 12.96 8.08
CA GLY A 157 1.84 13.37 9.21
C GLY A 157 2.45 12.21 10.03
N GLY A 158 2.21 10.96 9.63
CA GLY A 158 2.82 9.79 10.23
C GLY A 158 4.31 9.70 9.94
N LYS A 159 5.08 9.22 10.91
CA LYS A 159 6.51 8.95 10.78
C LYS A 159 6.75 7.44 10.68
N PRO A 160 7.70 6.98 9.86
CA PRO A 160 8.16 5.58 9.89
C PRO A 160 8.58 5.20 11.30
N ALA A 161 8.00 4.12 11.82
CA ALA A 161 8.35 3.58 13.13
C ALA A 161 8.95 2.18 13.02
N GLU A 162 8.34 1.35 12.18
CA GLU A 162 8.63 -0.09 12.06
C GLU A 162 8.52 -0.50 10.60
N GLU A 163 9.27 -1.53 10.22
CA GLU A 163 9.15 -2.18 8.92
C GLU A 163 8.70 -3.63 9.14
N THR A 164 7.88 -4.15 8.23
CA THR A 164 7.47 -5.55 8.25
C THR A 164 7.35 -6.12 6.85
N ASP A 165 7.57 -7.43 6.72
CA ASP A 165 7.30 -8.15 5.47
C ASP A 165 5.82 -8.57 5.38
N CYS A 166 5.45 -9.18 4.26
CA CYS A 166 4.08 -9.70 4.08
C CYS A 166 3.71 -10.88 5.00
N SER A 167 4.65 -11.43 5.75
CA SER A 167 4.38 -12.43 6.79
C SER A 167 4.08 -11.79 8.16
N GLY A 168 4.24 -10.46 8.28
CA GLY A 168 4.05 -9.72 9.52
C GLY A 168 5.23 -9.83 10.48
N LYS A 169 6.40 -10.27 10.01
CA LYS A 169 7.63 -10.23 10.81
C LYS A 169 8.14 -8.81 10.86
N VAL A 170 8.30 -8.28 12.08
CA VAL A 170 8.73 -6.89 12.31
C VAL A 170 10.25 -6.81 12.34
N SER A 171 10.81 -5.84 11.63
CA SER A 171 12.19 -5.40 11.70
C SER A 171 12.24 -3.92 12.09
N ALA A 172 13.34 -3.49 12.72
CA ALA A 172 13.56 -2.07 12.95
C ALA A 172 13.66 -1.36 11.59
N ALA A 173 12.88 -0.29 11.40
CA ALA A 173 13.03 0.56 10.22
C ALA A 173 14.45 1.15 10.20
N LYS A 174 15.15 1.00 9.08
CA LYS A 174 16.51 1.51 8.88
C LYS A 174 16.52 2.99 8.50
#